data_AF-A0A101CTG9-F1
#
_entry.id   AF-A0A101CTG9-F1
#
_cell.length_a   1.000
_cell.length_b   1.000
_cell.length_c   1.000
_cell.angle_alpha   90.00
_cell.angle_beta   90.00
_cell.angle_gamma   90.00
#
_symmetry.space_group_name_H-M   'P 1'
#
loop_
_entity.id
_entity.type
_entity.pdbx_description
1 polymer ?
#
loop_
_entity_poly.entity_id
_entity_poly.type
_entity_poly.pdbx_seq_one_letter_code
_entity_poly.pdbx_strand_id
1 'polypeptide(L)'
;MKKILYSFILLASLQNLSAQNIIDFFYSIPSSYVDDLSPIERKKLVKNKTLIKYGDRKYSLEIDIKNGYLRLDQSYIDGPSGYGIYEMAYWNLKNKKLIAFSSVLGSNGGFHQQDFKFFDYKNEKLSEVSTGYLKSYTSNFDVFINNLVTEFTKSNTKQSIKENLSESQFTIELPRSGKNIKVSFQENFMSDPNYFDKTYGKYLNYKQKMYKWNTQKEVFE
;
A
#
# COMPACT_ATOMS: atom_id res chain seq x y z
N MET A 1 -18.46 15.79 47.25
CA MET A 1 -17.19 16.09 46.53
C MET A 1 -16.50 14.87 45.91
N LYS A 2 -16.44 13.68 46.56
CA LYS A 2 -15.82 12.47 45.97
C LYS A 2 -16.41 12.03 44.61
N LYS A 3 -17.72 12.19 44.39
CA LYS A 3 -18.39 11.81 43.12
C LYS A 3 -18.00 12.66 41.91
N ILE A 4 -17.57 13.91 42.11
CA ILE A 4 -17.16 14.83 41.02
C ILE A 4 -15.74 14.48 40.53
N LEU A 5 -14.88 13.99 41.43
CA LEU A 5 -13.51 13.60 41.10
C LEU A 5 -13.46 12.37 40.17
N TYR A 6 -14.39 11.40 40.35
CA TYR A 6 -14.48 10.23 39.47
C TYR A 6 -14.97 10.58 38.06
N SER A 7 -15.86 11.56 37.91
CA SER A 7 -16.29 12.03 36.58
C SER A 7 -15.16 12.73 35.81
N PHE A 8 -14.29 13.49 36.49
CA PHE A 8 -13.13 14.13 35.85
C PHE A 8 -12.09 13.11 35.36
N ILE A 9 -11.86 12.03 36.10
CA ILE A 9 -10.93 10.96 35.70
C ILE A 9 -11.47 10.18 34.49
N LEU A 10 -12.79 9.93 34.44
CA LEU A 10 -13.45 9.30 33.29
C LEU A 10 -13.40 10.18 32.03
N LEU A 11 -13.64 11.48 32.15
CA LEU A 11 -13.56 12.43 31.03
C LEU A 11 -12.12 12.66 30.55
N ALA A 12 -11.13 12.68 31.43
CA ALA A 12 -9.71 12.78 31.06
C ALA A 12 -9.20 11.50 30.36
N SER A 13 -9.71 10.32 30.74
CA SER A 13 -9.37 9.05 30.06
C SER A 13 -9.95 8.92 28.65
N LEU A 14 -11.01 9.69 28.33
CA LEU A 14 -11.60 9.73 26.99
C LEU A 14 -10.87 10.70 26.03
N GLN A 15 -10.08 11.66 26.56
CA GLN A 15 -9.34 12.62 25.73
C GLN A 15 -8.08 12.05 25.07
N ASN A 16 -7.58 10.90 25.54
CA ASN A 16 -6.44 10.20 24.92
C ASN A 16 -6.86 9.14 23.88
N LEU A 17 -8.15 9.06 23.53
CA LEU A 17 -8.65 8.21 22.44
C LEU A 17 -8.95 9.05 21.19
N SER A 18 -8.00 9.89 20.79
CA SER A 18 -7.95 10.32 19.38
C SER A 18 -7.70 9.06 18.57
N ALA A 19 -8.77 8.47 18.02
CA ALA A 19 -8.67 7.30 17.17
C ALA A 19 -7.83 7.67 15.94
N GLN A 20 -6.53 7.35 15.99
CA GLN A 20 -5.58 7.56 14.90
C GLN A 20 -6.18 7.09 13.58
N ASN A 21 -6.21 7.96 12.58
CA ASN A 21 -6.79 7.68 11.28
C ASN A 21 -5.70 7.64 10.19
N ILE A 22 -6.10 7.40 8.95
CA ILE A 22 -5.16 7.23 7.84
C ILE A 22 -4.27 8.47 7.59
N ILE A 23 -4.75 9.67 7.91
CA ILE A 23 -3.98 10.92 7.78
C ILE A 23 -2.83 10.94 8.78
N ASP A 24 -3.07 10.49 10.01
CA ASP A 24 -2.05 10.45 11.05
C ASP A 24 -0.92 9.49 10.67
N PHE A 25 -1.27 8.34 10.06
CA PHE A 25 -0.28 7.42 9.51
C PHE A 25 0.47 7.99 8.30
N PHE A 26 -0.21 8.74 7.43
CA PHE A 26 0.42 9.43 6.32
C PHE A 26 1.45 10.47 6.79
N TYR A 27 1.26 11.10 7.95
CA TYR A 27 2.28 11.97 8.54
C TYR A 27 3.42 11.19 9.23
N SER A 28 3.15 9.98 9.69
CA SER A 28 4.09 9.17 10.47
C SER A 28 5.02 8.30 9.62
N ILE A 29 4.63 7.98 8.38
CA ILE A 29 5.44 7.11 7.51
C ILE A 29 6.72 7.85 7.03
N PRO A 30 7.89 7.17 6.92
CA PRO A 30 9.11 7.80 6.42
C PRO A 30 8.93 8.42 5.02
N SER A 31 9.66 9.50 4.73
CA SER A 31 9.54 10.23 3.45
C SER A 31 9.96 9.44 2.23
N SER A 32 10.90 8.51 2.39
CA SER A 32 11.33 7.61 1.34
C SER A 32 10.20 6.76 0.76
N TYR A 33 9.12 6.52 1.53
CA TYR A 33 7.95 5.79 1.05
C TYR A 33 6.97 6.66 0.25
N VAL A 34 7.06 7.99 0.30
CA VAL A 34 6.09 8.88 -0.35
C VAL A 34 6.79 9.94 -1.18
N ASP A 35 7.68 9.49 -2.06
CA ASP A 35 8.44 10.31 -3.01
C ASP A 35 9.15 11.51 -2.37
N ASP A 36 9.69 11.30 -1.17
CA ASP A 36 10.39 12.30 -0.37
C ASP A 36 9.60 13.59 -0.14
N LEU A 37 8.27 13.47 -0.02
CA LEU A 37 7.42 14.57 0.42
C LEU A 37 7.69 14.91 1.89
N SER A 38 8.09 16.15 2.11
CA SER A 38 8.32 16.72 3.43
C SER A 38 7.04 16.80 4.27
N PRO A 39 7.13 16.90 5.61
CA PRO A 39 5.96 17.06 6.46
C PRO A 39 5.08 18.26 6.10
N ILE A 40 5.68 19.36 5.62
CA ILE A 40 4.95 20.56 5.22
C ILE A 40 4.17 20.31 3.92
N GLU A 41 4.78 19.64 2.94
CA GLU A 41 4.13 19.27 1.68
C GLU A 41 2.96 18.31 1.91
N ARG A 42 3.13 17.31 2.78
CA ARG A 42 2.03 16.39 3.16
C ARG A 42 0.87 17.12 3.81
N LYS A 43 1.13 18.07 4.72
CA LYS A 43 0.08 18.90 5.32
C LYS A 43 -0.66 19.73 4.27
N LYS A 44 0.07 20.30 3.30
CA LYS A 44 -0.53 21.02 2.16
C LYS A 44 -1.40 20.08 1.31
N LEU A 45 -0.93 18.87 1.01
CA LEU A 45 -1.69 17.86 0.27
C LEU A 45 -2.98 17.44 0.98
N VAL A 46 -2.93 17.19 2.29
CA VAL A 46 -4.13 16.83 3.07
C VAL A 46 -5.17 17.94 3.03
N LYS A 47 -4.73 19.20 3.11
CA LYS A 47 -5.60 20.39 3.07
C LYS A 47 -6.15 20.68 1.67
N ASN A 48 -5.30 20.68 0.65
CA ASN A 48 -5.61 21.19 -0.69
C ASN A 48 -5.93 20.08 -1.69
N LYS A 49 -5.74 18.81 -1.32
CA LYS A 49 -5.83 17.60 -2.17
C LYS A 49 -4.84 17.54 -3.32
N THR A 50 -4.22 18.65 -3.69
CA THR A 50 -3.23 18.72 -4.76
C THR A 50 -2.01 19.53 -4.33
N LEU A 51 -0.87 19.22 -4.93
CA LEU A 51 0.39 19.94 -4.75
C LEU A 51 1.17 19.91 -6.06
N ILE A 52 1.76 21.03 -6.43
CA ILE A 52 2.74 21.12 -7.52
C ILE A 52 4.09 21.41 -6.87
N LYS A 53 5.06 20.53 -7.11
CA LYS A 53 6.45 20.65 -6.64
C LYS A 53 7.34 21.09 -7.81
N TYR A 54 8.56 21.51 -7.51
CA TYR A 54 9.57 21.83 -8.52
C TYR A 54 9.76 20.71 -9.54
N GLY A 55 10.03 21.07 -10.80
CA GLY A 55 10.19 20.13 -11.91
C GLY A 55 8.87 19.55 -12.41
N ASP A 56 7.80 20.35 -12.36
CA ASP A 56 6.47 20.04 -12.89
C ASP A 56 5.81 18.78 -12.32
N ARG A 57 6.29 18.29 -11.17
CA ARG A 57 5.67 17.17 -10.47
C ARG A 57 4.36 17.60 -9.84
N LYS A 58 3.28 16.97 -10.27
CA LYS A 58 1.94 17.15 -9.73
C LYS A 58 1.58 15.95 -8.86
N TYR A 59 1.03 16.24 -7.70
CA TYR A 59 0.52 15.25 -6.77
C TYR A 59 -0.98 15.47 -6.55
N SER A 60 -1.73 14.39 -6.47
CA SER A 60 -3.14 14.36 -6.11
C SER A 60 -3.36 13.36 -4.98
N LEU A 61 -4.12 13.74 -3.96
CA LEU A 61 -4.36 12.95 -2.76
C LEU A 61 -5.85 12.65 -2.61
N GLU A 62 -6.19 11.37 -2.73
CA GLU A 62 -7.48 10.84 -2.34
C GLU A 62 -7.43 10.30 -0.91
N ILE A 63 -8.42 10.62 -0.09
CA ILE A 63 -8.50 10.16 1.30
C ILE A 63 -9.90 9.65 1.61
N ASP A 64 -9.98 8.40 2.05
CA ASP A 64 -11.18 7.79 2.60
C ASP A 64 -10.93 7.44 4.08
N ILE A 65 -11.24 8.40 4.95
CA ILE A 65 -11.07 8.25 6.40
C ILE A 65 -11.94 7.10 6.94
N LYS A 66 -13.15 6.90 6.37
CA LYS A 66 -14.12 5.91 6.83
C LYS A 66 -13.59 4.50 6.62
N ASN A 67 -13.04 4.22 5.44
CA ASN A 67 -12.47 2.91 5.13
C ASN A 67 -11.01 2.78 5.57
N GLY A 68 -10.38 3.89 5.96
CA GLY A 68 -8.99 3.92 6.40
C GLY A 68 -8.03 3.72 5.24
N TYR A 69 -8.30 4.37 4.11
CA TYR A 69 -7.55 4.28 2.87
C TYR A 69 -7.11 5.67 2.40
N LEU A 70 -5.94 5.73 1.77
CA LEU A 70 -5.40 6.93 1.16
C LEU A 70 -4.64 6.52 -0.09
N ARG A 71 -4.75 7.35 -1.14
CA ARG A 71 -4.02 7.19 -2.38
C ARG A 71 -3.40 8.52 -2.78
N LEU A 72 -2.11 8.49 -3.04
CA LEU A 72 -1.33 9.60 -3.58
C LEU A 72 -0.92 9.23 -5.00
N ASP A 73 -1.43 9.96 -5.97
CA ASP A 73 -1.00 9.87 -7.37
C ASP A 73 0.02 10.97 -7.65
N GLN A 74 1.14 10.61 -8.26
CA GLN A 74 2.18 11.50 -8.76
C GLN A 74 2.21 11.41 -10.28
N SER A 75 2.26 12.56 -10.93
CA SER A 75 2.46 12.68 -12.38
C SER A 75 3.33 13.90 -12.69
N TYR A 76 3.60 14.13 -13.97
CA TYR A 76 4.22 15.37 -14.47
C TYR A 76 3.16 16.20 -15.21
N ILE A 77 3.21 17.53 -15.07
CA ILE A 77 2.32 18.45 -15.80
C ILE A 77 2.75 18.51 -17.26
N ASP A 78 4.05 18.73 -17.46
CA ASP A 78 4.73 18.73 -18.74
C ASP A 78 5.94 17.76 -18.64
N GLY A 79 6.24 17.05 -19.72
CA GLY A 79 7.40 16.12 -19.76
C GLY A 79 7.01 14.64 -19.73
N PRO A 80 7.89 13.75 -19.19
CA PRO A 80 7.78 12.31 -19.40
C PRO A 80 6.47 11.74 -18.87
N SER A 81 5.92 10.75 -19.57
CA SER A 81 4.69 10.00 -19.19
C SER A 81 4.83 9.14 -17.93
N GLY A 82 5.79 9.47 -17.07
CA GLY A 82 6.06 8.80 -15.82
C GLY A 82 5.00 9.11 -14.77
N TYR A 83 4.68 8.12 -13.96
CA TYR A 83 3.74 8.27 -12.86
C TYR A 83 4.14 7.39 -11.67
N GLY A 84 3.67 7.79 -10.50
CA GLY A 84 3.76 7.01 -9.27
C GLY A 84 2.41 6.95 -8.58
N ILE A 85 2.08 5.78 -8.05
CA ILE A 85 0.88 5.56 -7.24
C ILE A 85 1.36 5.04 -5.90
N TYR A 86 0.95 5.71 -4.82
CA TYR A 86 1.30 5.34 -3.46
C TYR A 86 0.01 5.16 -2.66
N GLU A 87 -0.25 3.94 -2.21
CA GLU A 87 -1.45 3.59 -1.47
C GLU A 87 -1.11 3.27 -0.01
N MET A 88 -2.00 3.65 0.89
CA MET A 88 -1.96 3.26 2.30
C MET A 88 -3.33 2.78 2.76
N ALA A 89 -3.36 1.70 3.53
CA ALA A 89 -4.56 1.20 4.19
C ALA A 89 -4.24 0.73 5.62
N TYR A 90 -5.22 0.74 6.52
CA TYR A 90 -5.02 0.18 7.87
C TYR A 90 -6.12 -0.77 8.35
N TRP A 91 -5.72 -1.65 9.28
CA TRP A 91 -6.56 -2.59 10.00
C TRP A 91 -6.42 -2.33 11.51
N ASN A 92 -7.54 -2.38 12.22
CA ASN A 92 -7.54 -2.36 13.67
C ASN A 92 -7.37 -3.80 14.16
N LEU A 93 -6.29 -4.06 14.90
CA LEU A 93 -6.03 -5.33 15.57
C LEU A 93 -6.37 -5.17 17.06
N LYS A 94 -6.39 -6.28 17.81
CA LYS A 94 -6.74 -6.29 19.24
C LYS A 94 -5.93 -5.29 20.07
N ASN A 95 -4.63 -5.15 19.79
CA ASN A 95 -3.68 -4.41 20.63
C ASN A 95 -2.84 -3.36 19.88
N LYS A 96 -3.09 -3.15 18.59
CA LYS A 96 -2.31 -2.28 17.70
C LYS A 96 -3.08 -2.01 16.41
N LYS A 97 -2.51 -1.23 15.52
CA LYS A 97 -2.99 -1.12 14.13
C LYS A 97 -1.93 -1.66 13.19
N LEU A 98 -2.39 -2.35 12.15
CA LEU A 98 -1.56 -2.76 11.02
C LEU A 98 -1.78 -1.75 9.90
N ILE A 99 -0.71 -1.21 9.34
CA ILE A 99 -0.72 -0.32 8.19
C ILE A 99 -0.04 -1.08 7.05
N ALA A 100 -0.65 -1.08 5.88
CA ALA A 100 -0.01 -1.50 4.65
C ALA A 100 0.31 -0.26 3.80
N PHE A 101 1.46 -0.31 3.15
CA PHE A 101 1.90 0.64 2.15
C PHE A 101 2.21 -0.12 0.86
N SER A 102 1.80 0.43 -0.27
CA SER A 102 2.03 -0.13 -1.61
C SER A 102 2.41 0.99 -2.56
N SER A 103 3.44 0.80 -3.38
CA SER A 103 3.80 1.74 -4.44
C SER A 103 3.97 1.06 -5.79
N VAL A 104 3.43 1.71 -6.83
CA VAL A 104 3.58 1.32 -8.23
C VAL A 104 4.19 2.51 -8.97
N LEU A 105 5.25 2.26 -9.73
CA LEU A 105 5.84 3.26 -10.62
C LEU A 105 5.67 2.79 -12.06
N GLY A 106 5.51 3.75 -12.96
CA GLY A 106 5.33 3.44 -14.38
C GLY A 106 5.75 4.57 -15.29
N SER A 107 5.89 4.23 -16.56
CA SER A 107 6.16 5.17 -17.66
C SER A 107 5.77 4.52 -18.98
N ASN A 108 5.17 5.30 -19.88
CA ASN A 108 4.85 4.88 -21.25
C ASN A 108 4.15 3.51 -21.32
N GLY A 109 3.17 3.31 -20.43
CA GLY A 109 2.33 2.11 -20.37
C GLY A 109 2.91 0.95 -19.56
N GLY A 110 4.23 0.88 -19.42
CA GLY A 110 4.88 -0.04 -18.50
C GLY A 110 4.73 0.41 -17.05
N PHE A 111 4.58 -0.54 -16.14
CA PHE A 111 4.65 -0.32 -14.70
C PHE A 111 5.07 -1.59 -13.98
N HIS A 112 5.56 -1.39 -12.76
CA HIS A 112 5.91 -2.45 -11.84
C HIS A 112 5.58 -2.04 -10.41
N GLN A 113 5.31 -3.03 -9.56
CA GLN A 113 5.28 -2.81 -8.12
C GLN A 113 6.67 -2.41 -7.65
N GLN A 114 6.80 -1.20 -7.10
CA GLN A 114 8.07 -0.65 -6.64
C GLN A 114 8.37 -1.07 -5.20
N ASP A 115 7.36 -1.09 -4.33
CA ASP A 115 7.52 -1.54 -2.95
C ASP A 115 6.18 -1.96 -2.33
N PHE A 116 6.26 -2.81 -1.31
CA PHE A 116 5.13 -3.18 -0.45
C PHE A 116 5.61 -3.46 0.97
N LYS A 117 5.00 -2.80 1.96
CA LYS A 117 5.42 -2.88 3.36
C LYS A 117 4.23 -2.97 4.30
N PHE A 118 4.43 -3.70 5.39
CA PHE A 118 3.58 -3.66 6.57
C PHE A 118 4.28 -2.90 7.69
N PHE A 119 3.51 -2.13 8.45
CA PHE A 119 3.94 -1.46 9.67
C PHE A 119 2.96 -1.75 10.80
N ASP A 120 3.51 -2.02 11.98
CA ASP A 120 2.75 -2.00 13.22
C ASP A 120 2.77 -0.59 13.80
N TYR A 121 1.60 -0.13 14.26
CA TYR A 121 1.46 1.09 15.03
C TYR A 121 0.91 0.78 16.41
N LYS A 122 1.73 1.04 17.44
CA LYS A 122 1.39 0.80 18.84
C LYS A 122 2.07 1.83 19.72
N ASN A 123 1.33 2.40 20.68
CA ASN A 123 1.86 3.38 21.64
C ASN A 123 2.61 4.53 20.94
N GLU A 124 1.99 5.10 19.91
CA GLU A 124 2.54 6.20 19.10
C GLU A 124 3.80 5.89 18.30
N LYS A 125 4.24 4.62 18.28
CA LYS A 125 5.41 4.17 17.54
C LYS A 125 4.98 3.37 16.31
N LEU A 126 5.48 3.79 15.15
CA LEU A 126 5.43 3.03 13.91
C LEU A 126 6.70 2.15 13.82
N SER A 127 6.53 0.87 13.54
CA SER A 127 7.63 -0.07 13.33
C SER A 127 7.36 -0.94 12.12
N GLU A 128 8.32 -1.03 11.21
CA GLU A 128 8.25 -1.91 10.06
C GLU A 128 8.19 -3.37 10.49
N VAL A 129 7.31 -4.13 9.84
CA VAL A 129 7.09 -5.55 10.12
C VAL A 129 8.09 -6.35 9.28
N SER A 130 8.89 -7.19 9.93
CA SER A 130 9.88 -8.01 9.23
C SER A 130 9.27 -9.21 8.51
N THR A 131 8.29 -9.89 9.11
CA THR A 131 7.60 -11.06 8.56
C THR A 131 6.17 -11.18 9.10
N GLY A 132 5.33 -11.99 8.43
CA GLY A 132 3.96 -12.28 8.87
C GLY A 132 2.89 -11.48 8.13
N TYR A 133 1.66 -11.53 8.65
CA TYR A 133 0.40 -11.03 8.06
C TYR A 133 0.01 -11.62 6.72
N LEU A 134 0.94 -11.92 5.82
CA LEU A 134 0.67 -12.54 4.53
C LEU A 134 1.68 -13.68 4.34
N LYS A 135 1.24 -14.77 3.70
CA LYS A 135 2.09 -15.92 3.45
C LYS A 135 3.34 -15.49 2.68
N SER A 136 4.50 -15.97 3.13
CA SER A 136 5.82 -15.68 2.53
C SER A 136 6.24 -14.21 2.53
N TYR A 137 5.54 -13.34 3.29
CA TYR A 137 5.93 -11.95 3.45
C TYR A 137 7.24 -11.80 4.21
N THR A 138 8.07 -10.90 3.68
CA THR A 138 9.29 -10.39 4.31
C THR A 138 9.42 -8.90 3.98
N SER A 139 10.05 -8.12 4.86
CA SER A 139 10.30 -6.69 4.60
C SER A 139 11.26 -6.45 3.43
N ASN A 140 12.09 -7.43 3.05
CA ASN A 140 12.87 -7.35 1.82
C ASN A 140 11.94 -7.52 0.61
N PHE A 141 11.69 -6.42 -0.10
CA PHE A 141 10.72 -6.40 -1.18
C PHE A 141 11.09 -7.34 -2.33
N ASP A 142 12.36 -7.37 -2.74
CA ASP A 142 12.83 -8.22 -3.84
C ASP A 142 12.61 -9.70 -3.53
N VAL A 143 12.86 -10.12 -2.29
CA VAL A 143 12.58 -11.50 -1.85
C VAL A 143 11.07 -11.76 -1.80
N PHE A 144 10.30 -10.82 -1.27
CA PHE A 144 8.86 -10.97 -1.14
C PHE A 144 8.15 -11.06 -2.50
N ILE A 145 8.46 -10.16 -3.45
CA ILE A 145 7.83 -10.14 -4.76
C ILE A 145 8.12 -11.42 -5.55
N ASN A 146 9.35 -11.94 -5.45
CA ASN A 146 9.74 -13.21 -6.06
C ASN A 146 9.01 -14.42 -5.45
N ASN A 147 8.84 -14.44 -4.13
CA ASN A 147 8.04 -15.45 -3.45
C ASN A 147 6.57 -15.39 -3.89
N LEU A 148 6.03 -14.18 -4.01
CA LEU A 148 4.65 -13.95 -4.39
C LEU A 148 4.39 -14.37 -5.85
N VAL A 149 5.26 -13.98 -6.79
CA VAL A 149 5.19 -14.43 -8.19
C VAL A 149 5.32 -15.95 -8.29
N THR A 150 6.20 -16.56 -7.51
CA THR A 150 6.32 -18.03 -7.47
C THR A 150 5.00 -18.70 -7.13
N GLU A 151 4.21 -18.15 -6.20
CA GLU A 151 2.88 -18.65 -5.87
C GLU A 151 1.91 -18.64 -7.06
N PHE A 152 1.98 -17.59 -7.89
CA PHE A 152 1.13 -17.40 -9.06
C PHE A 152 1.54 -18.26 -10.27
N THR A 153 2.77 -18.79 -10.29
CA THR A 153 3.33 -19.53 -11.43
C THR A 153 3.26 -21.05 -11.28
N LYS A 154 3.20 -21.77 -12.39
CA LYS A 154 3.31 -23.24 -12.43
C LYS A 154 4.67 -23.68 -11.89
N SER A 155 4.72 -24.84 -11.23
CA SER A 155 5.93 -25.36 -10.57
C SER A 155 7.13 -25.54 -11.51
N ASN A 156 6.89 -25.81 -12.80
CA ASN A 156 7.92 -25.99 -13.83
C ASN A 156 8.32 -24.69 -14.55
N THR A 157 7.82 -23.53 -14.12
CA THR A 157 8.16 -22.24 -14.73
C THR A 157 9.63 -21.91 -14.47
N LYS A 158 10.36 -21.59 -15.55
CA LYS A 158 11.78 -21.21 -15.49
C LYS A 158 11.98 -19.96 -14.64
N GLN A 159 13.09 -19.89 -13.91
CA GLN A 159 13.42 -18.78 -13.03
C GLN A 159 13.46 -17.42 -13.77
N SER A 160 14.04 -17.37 -14.98
CA SER A 160 14.08 -16.14 -15.79
C SER A 160 12.70 -15.60 -16.18
N ILE A 161 11.69 -16.47 -16.30
CA ILE A 161 10.31 -16.04 -16.54
C ILE A 161 9.70 -15.44 -15.27
N LYS A 162 10.02 -15.98 -14.09
CA LYS A 162 9.55 -15.44 -12.82
C LYS A 162 10.14 -14.07 -12.53
N GLU A 163 11.43 -13.87 -12.82
CA GLU A 163 12.11 -12.59 -12.70
C GLU A 163 11.47 -11.52 -13.61
N ASN A 164 11.21 -11.87 -14.87
CA ASN A 164 10.47 -10.98 -15.77
C ASN A 164 9.08 -10.64 -15.23
N LEU A 165 8.37 -11.61 -14.65
CA LEU A 165 7.03 -11.40 -14.07
C LEU A 165 7.05 -10.54 -12.81
N SER A 166 8.08 -10.62 -11.97
CA SER A 166 8.23 -9.72 -10.81
C SER A 166 8.45 -8.27 -11.21
N GLU A 167 9.05 -8.05 -12.38
CA GLU A 167 9.34 -6.72 -12.93
C GLU A 167 8.25 -6.20 -13.88
N SER A 168 7.20 -6.98 -14.16
CA SER A 168 6.20 -6.61 -15.18
C SER A 168 4.76 -6.72 -14.69
N GLN A 169 4.10 -5.57 -14.66
CA GLN A 169 2.64 -5.42 -14.59
C GLN A 169 1.96 -6.17 -13.44
N PHE A 170 2.71 -6.50 -12.40
CA PHE A 170 2.24 -7.19 -11.22
C PHE A 170 1.97 -6.14 -10.14
N THR A 171 0.78 -6.17 -9.54
CA THR A 171 0.35 -5.17 -8.56
C THR A 171 -0.19 -5.80 -7.30
N ILE A 172 0.05 -5.12 -6.18
CA ILE A 172 -0.54 -5.37 -4.87
C ILE A 172 -1.44 -4.17 -4.55
N GLU A 173 -2.72 -4.31 -4.87
CA GLU A 173 -3.74 -3.26 -4.67
C GLU A 173 -4.28 -3.31 -3.23
N LEU A 174 -4.24 -2.17 -2.54
CA LEU A 174 -4.80 -2.04 -1.20
C LEU A 174 -6.32 -1.77 -1.25
N PRO A 175 -7.09 -2.28 -0.27
CA PRO A 175 -8.55 -2.13 -0.29
C PRO A 175 -8.99 -0.69 -0.03
N ARG A 176 -9.59 -0.05 -1.05
CA ARG A 176 -10.38 1.18 -0.86
C ARG A 176 -11.66 0.94 -0.06
N SER A 177 -12.24 -0.25 -0.20
CA SER A 177 -13.37 -0.73 0.59
C SER A 177 -13.18 -2.18 0.99
N GLY A 178 -13.81 -2.60 2.09
CA GLY A 178 -13.52 -3.90 2.69
C GLY A 178 -12.12 -3.95 3.29
N LYS A 179 -11.54 -5.16 3.37
CA LYS A 179 -10.27 -5.40 4.06
C LYS A 179 -9.36 -6.41 3.37
N ASN A 180 -9.66 -6.81 2.14
CA ASN A 180 -8.91 -7.82 1.40
C ASN A 180 -7.87 -7.16 0.50
N ILE A 181 -6.71 -7.79 0.33
CA ILE A 181 -5.68 -7.32 -0.59
C ILE A 181 -5.84 -8.07 -1.92
N LYS A 182 -5.84 -7.32 -3.03
CA LYS A 182 -5.86 -7.91 -4.37
C LYS A 182 -4.45 -7.93 -4.91
N VAL A 183 -4.02 -9.09 -5.41
CA VAL A 183 -2.76 -9.23 -6.12
C VAL A 183 -3.06 -9.75 -7.51
N SER A 184 -2.56 -9.08 -8.53
CA SER A 184 -2.87 -9.43 -9.92
C SER A 184 -1.80 -9.02 -10.91
N PHE A 185 -1.73 -9.76 -12.00
CA PHE A 185 -1.14 -9.27 -13.24
C PHE A 185 -2.19 -8.45 -13.98
N GLN A 186 -1.85 -7.21 -14.28
CA GLN A 186 -2.68 -6.25 -14.99
C GLN A 186 -2.21 -6.09 -16.45
N GLU A 187 -3.12 -5.74 -17.35
CA GLU A 187 -2.76 -5.44 -18.75
C GLU A 187 -2.17 -4.03 -18.88
N ASN A 188 -1.31 -3.85 -19.88
CA ASN A 188 -0.68 -2.57 -20.19
C ASN A 188 -1.45 -2.00 -21.37
N PHE A 189 -2.15 -0.90 -21.12
CA PHE A 189 -3.02 -0.23 -22.09
C PHE A 189 -2.28 0.26 -23.35
N MET A 190 -0.94 0.35 -23.32
CA MET A 190 -0.10 0.73 -24.47
C MET A 190 0.50 -0.45 -25.22
N SER A 191 0.29 -1.69 -24.74
CA SER A 191 0.67 -2.92 -25.44
C SER A 191 -0.54 -3.55 -26.14
N ASP A 192 -0.33 -4.52 -27.05
CA ASP A 192 -1.43 -5.37 -27.55
C ASP A 192 -2.18 -5.89 -26.30
N PRO A 193 -3.51 -5.71 -26.19
CA PRO A 193 -4.29 -6.13 -25.03
C PRO A 193 -4.03 -7.58 -24.62
N ASN A 194 -3.65 -8.43 -25.58
CA ASN A 194 -3.36 -9.84 -25.36
C ASN A 194 -1.87 -10.14 -25.20
N TYR A 195 -0.98 -9.14 -25.22
CA TYR A 195 0.47 -9.35 -25.15
C TYR A 195 0.86 -10.16 -23.91
N PHE A 196 0.36 -9.75 -22.74
CA PHE A 196 0.66 -10.42 -21.48
C PHE A 196 0.14 -11.86 -21.50
N ASP A 197 -1.12 -12.06 -21.88
CA ASP A 197 -1.73 -13.39 -21.86
C ASP A 197 -1.08 -14.35 -22.88
N LYS A 198 -0.74 -13.85 -24.09
CA LYS A 198 -0.02 -14.63 -25.12
C LYS A 198 1.40 -15.00 -24.65
N THR A 199 2.08 -14.09 -23.98
CA THR A 199 3.49 -14.26 -23.59
C THR A 199 3.63 -15.09 -22.31
N TYR A 200 2.84 -14.76 -21.30
CA TYR A 200 3.00 -15.25 -19.93
C TYR A 200 1.87 -16.11 -19.41
N GLY A 201 0.66 -16.02 -19.97
CA GLY A 201 -0.52 -16.73 -19.45
C GLY A 201 -0.33 -18.24 -19.32
N LYS A 202 0.44 -18.85 -20.25
CA LYS A 202 0.77 -20.29 -20.20
C LYS A 202 1.59 -20.72 -18.97
N TYR A 203 2.24 -19.80 -18.27
CA TYR A 203 3.07 -20.08 -17.09
C TYR A 203 2.32 -19.86 -15.75
N LEU A 204 1.12 -19.28 -15.77
CA LEU A 204 0.40 -18.92 -14.56
C LEU A 204 -0.55 -20.05 -14.11
N ASN A 205 -0.70 -20.22 -12.79
CA ASN A 205 -1.81 -20.95 -12.18
C ASN A 205 -3.05 -20.06 -12.09
N TYR A 206 -2.85 -18.76 -11.82
CA TYR A 206 -3.91 -17.76 -11.74
C TYR A 206 -3.34 -16.38 -12.11
N LYS A 207 -4.17 -15.54 -12.78
CA LYS A 207 -3.82 -14.14 -13.14
C LYS A 207 -4.04 -13.17 -11.97
N GLN A 208 -4.93 -13.53 -11.05
CA GLN A 208 -5.24 -12.74 -9.87
C GLN A 208 -5.55 -13.63 -8.66
N LYS A 209 -5.29 -13.12 -7.46
CA LYS A 209 -5.69 -13.72 -6.20
C LYS A 209 -6.15 -12.64 -5.22
N MET A 210 -7.24 -12.93 -4.52
CA MET A 210 -7.71 -12.13 -3.40
C MET A 210 -7.24 -12.76 -2.10
N TYR A 211 -6.42 -12.03 -1.34
CA TYR A 211 -6.00 -12.42 0.00
C TYR A 211 -6.98 -11.86 1.02
N LYS A 212 -7.72 -12.75 1.68
CA LYS A 212 -8.83 -12.38 2.56
C LYS A 212 -8.31 -12.11 3.96
N TRP A 213 -8.76 -11.00 4.55
CA TRP A 213 -8.41 -10.70 5.94
C TRP A 213 -9.18 -11.62 6.89
N ASN A 214 -8.45 -12.42 7.65
CA ASN A 214 -8.99 -13.24 8.73
C ASN A 214 -8.98 -12.44 10.03
N THR A 215 -10.16 -11.97 10.45
CA THR A 215 -10.32 -11.13 11.66
C THR A 215 -9.98 -11.84 12.97
N GLN A 216 -10.06 -13.17 13.02
CA GLN A 216 -9.77 -13.93 14.24
C GLN A 216 -8.26 -14.15 14.41
N LYS A 217 -7.59 -14.51 13.32
CA LYS A 217 -6.15 -14.78 13.27
C LYS A 217 -5.30 -13.52 13.05
N GLU A 218 -5.91 -12.43 12.61
CA GLU A 218 -5.24 -11.17 12.24
C GLU A 218 -4.18 -11.38 11.14
N VAL A 219 -4.49 -12.19 10.12
CA VAL A 219 -3.63 -12.47 8.97
C VAL A 219 -4.46 -12.55 7.67
N PHE A 220 -3.80 -12.43 6.53
CA PHE A 220 -4.33 -12.59 5.19
C PHE A 220 -4.14 -14.04 4.70
N GLU A 221 -5.21 -14.64 4.18
CA GLU A 221 -5.27 -16.03 3.69
C GLU A 221 -5.84 -16.13 2.26
#